data_AF-A0A2E9YDY8-F1
#
_entry.id   AF-A0A2E9YDY8-F1
#
_cell.length_a   1.000
_cell.length_b   1.000
_cell.length_c   1.000
_cell.angle_alpha   90.00
_cell.angle_beta   90.00
_cell.angle_gamma   90.00
#
_symmetry.space_group_name_H-M   'P 1'
#
loop_
_entity.id
_entity.type
_entity.pdbx_description
1 polymer ?
#
loop_
_entity_poly.entity_id
_entity_poly.type
_entity_poly.pdbx_seq_one_letter_code
_entity_poly.pdbx_strand_id
1 'polypeptide(L)'
;MRTFEFEQIRDRCLSKVAVDESFPFDDQTMVWKVAGKVFAIANVDDFRGVSLKCNPERSIELREQFEGIRPGWHLNKKHWNSVSAELDVEWSLACDLLDHSYSCVVGGLTKKSRLEHGL
;
A
#
# COMPACT_ATOMS: atom_id res chain seq x y z
N MET A 1 19.35 4.82 -7.41
CA MET A 1 18.29 5.26 -8.33
C MET A 1 17.02 4.58 -7.86
N ARG A 2 15.87 5.27 -7.84
CA ARG A 2 14.62 4.62 -7.46
C ARG A 2 14.08 3.77 -8.60
N THR A 3 13.39 2.68 -8.27
CA THR A 3 12.72 1.78 -9.22
C THR A 3 11.28 2.23 -9.55
N PHE A 4 10.72 3.10 -8.71
CA PHE A 4 9.45 3.79 -8.93
C PHE A 4 9.38 5.08 -8.10
N GLU A 5 8.50 6.00 -8.48
CA GLU A 5 8.35 7.33 -7.86
C GLU A 5 7.02 7.48 -7.11
N PHE A 6 6.96 8.48 -6.21
CA PHE A 6 5.77 8.78 -5.42
C PHE A 6 4.52 9.01 -6.28
N GLU A 7 4.64 9.79 -7.36
CA GLU A 7 3.49 10.09 -8.22
C GLU A 7 2.94 8.83 -8.90
N GLN A 8 3.78 7.85 -9.22
CA GLN A 8 3.30 6.58 -9.77
C GLN A 8 2.44 5.82 -8.75
N ILE A 9 2.84 5.81 -7.47
CA ILE A 9 2.05 5.24 -6.37
C ILE A 9 0.73 5.98 -6.24
N ARG A 10 0.79 7.32 -6.19
CA ARG A 10 -0.39 8.17 -6.02
C ARG A 10 -1.39 7.96 -7.16
N ASP A 11 -0.94 8.01 -8.40
CA ASP A 11 -1.77 7.78 -9.58
C ASP A 11 -2.40 6.38 -9.56
N ARG A 12 -1.62 5.35 -9.19
CA ARG A 12 -2.12 3.98 -9.08
C ARG A 12 -3.13 3.80 -7.97
N CYS A 13 -2.99 4.52 -6.85
CA CYS A 13 -3.97 4.54 -5.76
C CYS A 13 -5.26 5.23 -6.19
N LEU A 14 -5.15 6.44 -6.76
CA LEU A 14 -6.29 7.27 -7.16
C LEU A 14 -7.05 6.73 -8.38
N SER A 15 -6.43 5.85 -9.19
CA SER A 15 -7.12 5.16 -10.28
C SER A 15 -8.11 4.09 -9.79
N LYS A 16 -8.17 3.79 -8.49
CA LYS A 16 -9.04 2.75 -7.91
C LYS A 16 -10.36 3.34 -7.43
N VAL A 17 -11.40 2.51 -7.44
CA VAL A 17 -12.74 2.91 -7.01
C VAL A 17 -12.77 3.21 -5.52
N ALA A 18 -13.53 4.24 -5.15
CA ALA A 18 -13.75 4.63 -3.75
C ALA A 18 -12.47 4.87 -2.94
N VAL A 19 -11.43 5.40 -3.60
CA VAL A 19 -10.18 5.79 -2.95
C VAL A 19 -10.16 7.29 -2.62
N ASP A 20 -9.75 7.60 -1.39
CA ASP A 20 -9.43 8.94 -0.92
C ASP A 20 -7.97 8.98 -0.41
N GLU A 21 -7.37 10.17 -0.44
CA GLU A 21 -6.04 10.44 0.11
C GLU A 21 -6.12 11.51 1.20
N SER A 22 -5.31 11.38 2.25
CA SER A 22 -5.34 12.28 3.40
C SER A 22 -4.04 12.26 4.18
N PHE A 23 -3.86 13.26 5.04
CA PHE A 23 -2.74 13.45 5.95
C PHE A 23 -3.23 13.34 7.42
N PRO A 24 -3.56 12.13 7.91
CA PRO A 24 -4.21 11.97 9.20
C PRO A 24 -3.27 12.10 10.42
N PHE A 25 -1.95 12.18 10.20
CA PHE A 25 -0.94 12.17 11.27
C PHE A 25 -0.12 13.47 11.30
N ASP A 26 0.38 13.88 10.15
CA ASP A 26 1.22 15.05 9.91
C ASP A 26 1.05 15.46 8.44
N ASP A 27 1.76 16.51 7.99
CA ASP A 27 1.71 17.05 6.63
C ASP A 27 2.58 16.30 5.60
N GLN A 28 3.23 15.20 6.00
CA GLN A 28 4.17 14.46 5.14
C GLN A 28 3.72 13.02 4.86
N THR A 29 2.95 12.42 5.76
CA THR A 29 2.54 11.02 5.70
C THR A 29 1.21 10.91 4.95
N MET A 30 1.31 10.68 3.65
CA MET A 30 0.15 10.41 2.80
C MET A 30 -0.43 9.03 3.09
N VAL A 31 -1.74 9.00 3.27
CA VAL A 31 -2.51 7.79 3.54
C VAL A 31 -3.63 7.66 2.52
N TRP A 32 -3.61 6.56 1.76
CA TRP A 32 -4.70 6.18 0.86
C TRP A 32 -5.64 5.17 1.52
N LYS A 33 -6.93 5.45 1.40
CA LYS A 33 -8.01 4.65 1.99
C LYS A 33 -8.97 4.23 0.89
N VAL A 34 -9.50 3.01 1.01
CA VAL A 34 -10.65 2.55 0.23
C VAL A 34 -11.84 2.43 1.17
N ALA A 35 -12.94 3.12 0.85
CA ALA A 35 -14.13 3.18 1.72
C ALA A 35 -13.76 3.54 3.18
N GLY A 36 -12.87 4.52 3.37
CA GLY A 36 -12.39 4.96 4.68
C GLY A 36 -11.44 4.00 5.42
N LYS A 37 -11.00 2.91 4.79
CA LYS A 37 -10.03 1.95 5.36
C LYS A 37 -8.68 2.02 4.65
N VAL A 38 -7.61 2.19 5.42
CA VAL A 38 -6.25 2.36 4.89
C VAL A 38 -5.74 1.09 4.19
N PHE A 39 -5.17 1.27 3.00
CA PHE A 39 -4.48 0.22 2.25
C PHE A 39 -3.05 0.62 1.80
N ALA A 40 -2.72 1.91 1.72
CA ALA A 40 -1.37 2.35 1.38
C ALA A 40 -0.96 3.58 2.19
N ILE A 41 0.33 3.66 2.53
CA ILE A 41 0.93 4.77 3.30
C ILE A 41 2.32 5.06 2.71
N ALA A 42 2.63 6.32 2.43
CA ALA A 42 3.95 6.76 2.00
C ALA A 42 4.28 8.14 2.56
N ASN A 43 5.56 8.46 2.70
CA ASN A 43 6.01 9.81 3.01
C ASN A 43 6.22 10.58 1.69
N VAL A 44 5.64 11.77 1.56
CA VAL A 44 5.69 12.58 0.33
C VAL A 44 7.00 13.35 0.17
N ASP A 45 7.64 13.72 1.28
CA ASP A 45 8.86 14.54 1.30
C ASP A 45 10.12 13.66 1.22
N ASP A 46 10.21 12.62 2.05
CA ASP A 46 11.26 11.60 2.05
C ASP A 46 10.73 10.28 1.47
N PHE A 47 10.37 10.30 0.19
CA PHE A 47 9.84 9.12 -0.47
C PHE A 47 10.92 8.03 -0.61
N ARG A 48 10.75 6.93 0.13
CA ARG A 48 11.60 5.73 0.04
C ARG A 48 10.84 4.49 -0.40
N GLY A 49 9.54 4.64 -0.66
CA GLY A 49 8.64 3.54 -0.95
C GLY A 49 7.29 3.69 -0.26
N VAL A 50 6.57 2.57 -0.15
CA VAL A 50 5.18 2.53 0.31
C VAL A 50 4.96 1.37 1.28
N SER A 51 4.17 1.59 2.32
CA SER A 51 3.68 0.52 3.20
C SER A 51 2.34 0.01 2.71
N LEU A 52 2.23 -1.31 2.51
CA LEU A 52 1.08 -1.99 1.90
C LEU A 52 0.60 -3.15 2.76
N LYS A 53 -0.73 -3.37 2.77
CA LYS A 53 -1.28 -4.60 3.34
C LYS A 53 -0.94 -5.80 2.47
N CYS A 54 -0.70 -6.92 3.13
CA CYS A 54 -0.53 -8.19 2.48
C CYS A 54 -1.08 -9.31 3.38
N ASN A 55 -1.40 -10.44 2.77
CA ASN A 55 -1.78 -11.61 3.55
C ASN A 55 -0.51 -12.17 4.24
N PRO A 56 -0.64 -12.83 5.40
CA PRO A 56 0.53 -13.21 6.19
C PRO A 56 1.49 -14.18 5.48
N GLU A 57 0.95 -15.16 4.76
CA GLU A 57 1.73 -16.19 4.05
C GLU A 57 2.57 -15.56 2.93
N ARG A 58 1.93 -14.81 2.03
CA ARG A 58 2.61 -14.07 0.96
C ARG A 58 3.61 -13.05 1.51
N SER A 59 3.34 -12.46 2.69
CA SER A 59 4.28 -11.51 3.30
C SER A 59 5.60 -12.16 3.70
N ILE A 60 5.58 -13.43 4.13
CA ILE A 60 6.80 -14.16 4.50
C ILE A 60 7.61 -14.45 3.24
N GLU A 61 6.98 -15.05 2.23
CA GLU A 61 7.61 -15.38 0.95
C GLU A 61 8.27 -14.16 0.29
N LEU A 62 7.55 -13.03 0.24
CA LEU A 62 8.07 -11.80 -0.36
C LEU A 62 9.30 -11.24 0.37
N ARG A 63 9.36 -11.36 1.70
CA ARG A 63 10.50 -10.89 2.50
C ARG A 63 11.71 -11.80 2.38
N GLU A 64 11.50 -13.06 2.02
CA GLU A 64 12.58 -14.01 1.73
C GLU A 64 13.13 -13.80 0.30
N GLN A 65 12.28 -13.35 -0.63
CA GLN A 65 12.65 -13.18 -2.03
C GLN A 65 13.25 -11.81 -2.36
N PHE A 66 12.87 -10.75 -1.64
CA PHE A 66 13.25 -9.37 -1.96
C PHE A 66 13.81 -8.62 -0.75
N GLU A 67 14.98 -8.01 -0.89
CA GLU A 67 15.60 -7.18 0.15
C GLU A 67 14.81 -5.89 0.44
N GLY A 68 14.11 -5.40 -0.60
CA GLY A 68 13.25 -4.25 -0.60
C GLY A 68 11.90 -4.46 0.06
N ILE A 69 11.53 -5.71 0.38
CA ILE A 69 10.29 -6.00 1.10
C ILE A 69 10.60 -6.33 2.55
N ARG A 70 10.22 -5.42 3.45
CA ARG A 70 10.51 -5.51 4.88
C ARG A 70 9.24 -5.49 5.71
N PRO A 71 9.26 -5.95 6.97
CA PRO A 71 8.11 -5.77 7.86
C PRO A 71 7.67 -4.31 7.94
N GLY A 72 6.36 -4.06 7.95
CA GLY A 72 5.79 -2.71 8.02
C GLY A 72 6.31 -1.90 9.21
N TRP A 73 6.89 -0.74 8.93
CA TRP A 73 7.39 0.20 9.95
C TRP A 73 6.20 0.79 10.73
N HIS A 74 6.23 0.76 12.07
CA HIS A 74 5.14 1.17 12.98
C HIS A 74 3.77 0.50 12.77
N LEU A 75 3.69 -0.53 11.92
CA LEU A 75 2.45 -1.23 11.57
C LEU A 75 2.43 -2.66 12.09
N ASN A 76 1.29 -3.33 11.96
CA ASN A 76 1.18 -4.75 12.26
C ASN A 76 1.96 -5.56 11.23
N LYS A 77 3.17 -5.99 11.61
CA LYS A 77 4.13 -6.73 10.78
C LYS A 77 3.61 -8.08 10.25
N LYS A 78 2.50 -8.60 10.77
CA LYS A 78 1.84 -9.79 10.20
C LYS A 78 1.10 -9.47 8.90
N HIS A 79 0.61 -8.25 8.77
CA HIS A 79 -0.29 -7.85 7.68
C HIS A 79 0.26 -6.72 6.82
N TRP A 80 1.39 -6.13 7.17
CA TRP A 80 1.96 -4.98 6.49
C TRP A 80 3.40 -5.22 6.11
N ASN A 81 3.73 -4.80 4.88
CA ASN A 81 5.08 -4.74 4.35
C ASN A 81 5.43 -3.29 4.00
N SER A 82 6.67 -2.90 4.26
CA SER A 82 7.29 -1.73 3.65
C SER A 82 7.95 -2.19 2.36
N VAL A 83 7.58 -1.59 1.23
CA VAL A 83 8.08 -1.89 -0.11
C VAL A 83 8.98 -0.74 -0.54
N SER A 84 10.28 -1.00 -0.63
CA SER A 84 11.30 -0.01 -0.93
C SER A 84 11.33 0.33 -2.43
N ALA A 85 11.38 1.62 -2.73
CA ALA A 85 11.66 2.14 -4.07
C ALA A 85 13.17 2.19 -4.37
N GLU A 86 14.04 1.95 -3.39
CA GLU A 86 15.49 2.16 -3.51
C GLU A 86 16.30 0.87 -3.65
N LEU A 87 15.61 -0.28 -3.66
CA LEU A 87 16.22 -1.62 -3.64
C LEU A 87 15.75 -2.43 -4.86
N ASP A 88 15.48 -3.72 -4.68
CA ASP A 88 15.26 -4.74 -5.73
C ASP A 88 13.77 -4.94 -6.10
N VAL A 89 12.90 -3.98 -5.76
CA VAL A 89 11.47 -4.07 -6.09
C VAL A 89 11.15 -3.18 -7.30
N GLU A 90 10.92 -3.81 -8.44
CA GLU A 90 10.50 -3.13 -9.67
C GLU A 90 9.06 -2.60 -9.59
N TRP A 91 8.77 -1.59 -10.43
CA TRP A 91 7.45 -0.96 -10.48
C TRP A 91 6.29 -1.95 -10.71
N SER A 92 6.50 -2.97 -11.54
CA SER A 92 5.49 -4.01 -11.81
C SER A 92 5.09 -4.77 -10.54
N LEU A 93 6.07 -5.18 -9.73
CA LEU A 93 5.81 -5.85 -8.46
C LEU A 93 5.16 -4.89 -7.46
N ALA A 94 5.60 -3.63 -7.40
CA ALA A 94 4.96 -2.62 -6.55
C ALA A 94 3.47 -2.43 -6.92
N CYS A 95 3.13 -2.40 -8.21
CA CYS A 95 1.74 -2.38 -8.69
C CYS A 95 0.94 -3.60 -8.21
N ASP A 96 1.49 -4.81 -8.37
CA ASP A 96 0.82 -6.04 -7.94
C ASP A 96 0.57 -6.06 -6.43
N LEU A 97 1.51 -5.53 -5.64
CA LEU A 97 1.37 -5.42 -4.19
C LEU A 97 0.35 -4.34 -3.79
N LEU A 98 0.27 -3.23 -4.53
CA LEU A 98 -0.75 -2.19 -4.33
C LEU A 98 -2.15 -2.74 -4.59
N ASP A 99 -2.31 -3.47 -5.70
CA ASP A 99 -3.57 -4.10 -6.09
C ASP A 99 -4.01 -5.15 -5.06
N HIS A 100 -3.05 -5.95 -4.58
CA HIS A 100 -3.27 -6.93 -3.54
C HIS A 100 -3.68 -6.29 -2.22
N SER A 101 -3.00 -5.21 -1.82
CA SER A 101 -3.32 -4.46 -0.60
C SER A 101 -4.74 -3.90 -0.63
N TYR A 102 -5.12 -3.26 -1.73
CA TYR A 102 -6.48 -2.77 -1.96
C TYR A 102 -7.50 -3.90 -1.86
N SER A 103 -7.26 -5.02 -2.55
CA SER A 103 -8.14 -6.19 -2.54
C SER A 103 -8.28 -6.82 -1.16
N CYS A 104 -7.21 -6.87 -0.37
CA CYS A 104 -7.24 -7.33 1.02
C CYS A 104 -8.17 -6.47 1.88
N VAL A 105 -8.17 -5.15 1.68
CA VAL A 105 -9.04 -4.23 2.43
C VAL A 105 -10.49 -4.39 1.98
N VAL A 106 -10.75 -4.39 0.66
CA VAL A 106 -12.10 -4.57 0.10
C VAL A 106 -12.73 -5.91 0.52
N GLY A 107 -11.94 -6.99 0.54
CA GLY A 107 -12.36 -8.30 1.00
C GLY A 107 -12.76 -8.32 2.49
N GLY A 108 -12.18 -7.43 3.31
CA GLY A 108 -12.53 -7.25 4.71
C GLY A 108 -13.76 -6.37 4.96
N LEU A 109 -14.32 -5.72 3.94
CA LEU A 109 -15.51 -4.87 4.07
C LEU A 109 -16.78 -5.72 4.18
N THR A 110 -17.81 -5.16 4.80
CA THR A 110 -19.15 -5.77 4.81
C THR A 110 -19.80 -5.67 3.42
N LYS A 111 -20.75 -6.54 3.11
CA LYS A 111 -21.53 -6.47 1.85
C LYS A 111 -22.19 -5.09 1.67
N LYS A 112 -22.72 -4.53 2.76
CA LYS A 112 -23.34 -3.20 2.77
C LYS A 112 -22.34 -2.11 2.38
N SER A 113 -21.18 -2.09 3.03
CA SER A 113 -20.15 -1.08 2.75
C SER A 113 -19.64 -1.17 1.31
N ARG A 114 -19.45 -2.39 0.76
CA ARG A 114 -19.08 -2.54 -0.64
C ARG A 114 -20.12 -1.93 -1.59
N LEU A 115 -21.40 -2.24 -1.37
CA LEU A 115 -22.50 -1.70 -2.17
C LEU A 115 -22.59 -0.16 -2.11
N GLU A 116 -22.46 0.43 -0.91
CA GLU A 116 -22.50 1.88 -0.71
C GLU A 116 -21.38 2.63 -1.45
N HIS A 117 -20.23 1.98 -1.64
CA HIS A 117 -19.05 2.54 -2.28
C HIS A 117 -18.82 2.06 -3.73
N GLY A 118 -19.72 1.24 -4.29
CA GLY A 118 -19.60 0.71 -5.65
C GLY A 118 -18.47 -0.31 -5.83
N LEU A 119 -18.17 -1.09 -4.78
CA LEU A 119 -17.11 -2.10 -4.69
C LEU A 119 -17.64 -3.54 -4.77
#